data_AF-A0A6N8UWM4-F1
#
_entry.id   AF-A0A6N8UWM4-F1
#
_cell.length_a   1.000
_cell.length_b   1.000
_cell.length_c   1.000
_cell.angle_alpha   90.00
_cell.angle_beta   90.00
_cell.angle_gamma   90.00
#
_symmetry.space_group_name_H-M   'P 1'
#
loop_
_entity.id
_entity.type
_entity.pdbx_description
1 polymer ?
#
loop_
_entity_poly.entity_id
_entity_poly.type
_entity_poly.pdbx_seq_one_letter_code
_entity_poly.pdbx_strand_id
1 'polypeptide(L)'
;PEELQLATEVGFPAVLKTRREGYDGKGQVRVKSAHDLAVAWERLGHVPVVLERWIDFACEVSVVIARSQDGEEAAYEPAENRHAGGILRTSIVPALISQATADAAVSAARTVVRELDCVGVLAVELFVLADGSVVVNEIAPRPHNSGHWTIDAAETSQFEQQVRVCCGLPPGSVARLHDAVMENMIGNDVDAWSRYLGDGSVRLHLYGKKISRPGRKMGHVTRLFPHGSSPRAFDEDRSV
;
A
#
# COMPACT_ATOMS: atom_id res chain seq x y z
N PRO A 1 4.94 14.44 -33.13
CA PRO A 1 5.74 13.22 -32.85
C PRO A 1 4.81 12.09 -32.43
N GLU A 2 5.16 10.84 -32.75
CA GLU A 2 4.40 9.63 -32.42
C GLU A 2 4.06 9.55 -30.91
N GLU A 3 4.98 10.03 -30.06
CA GLU A 3 4.82 10.16 -28.60
C GLU A 3 3.66 11.10 -28.19
N LEU A 4 3.39 12.16 -28.96
CA LEU A 4 2.24 13.05 -28.74
C LEU A 4 0.91 12.41 -29.19
N GLN A 5 0.94 11.53 -30.19
CA GLN A 5 -0.25 10.79 -30.64
C GLN A 5 -0.65 9.73 -29.61
N LEU A 6 0.30 8.95 -29.09
CA LEU A 6 0.08 7.99 -28.00
C LEU A 6 -0.52 8.65 -26.75
N ALA A 7 -0.06 9.86 -26.41
CA ALA A 7 -0.63 10.59 -25.28
C ALA A 7 -2.08 11.05 -25.48
N THR A 8 -2.51 11.20 -26.74
CA THR A 8 -3.89 11.58 -27.07
C THR A 8 -4.87 10.41 -26.83
N GLU A 9 -4.41 9.17 -27.00
CA GLU A 9 -5.20 7.96 -26.75
C GLU A 9 -5.44 7.70 -25.25
N VAL A 10 -4.44 7.99 -24.40
CA VAL A 10 -4.55 7.87 -22.94
C VAL A 10 -5.55 8.89 -22.37
N GLY A 11 -5.59 10.09 -22.97
CA GLY A 11 -6.42 11.20 -22.53
C GLY A 11 -5.90 11.89 -21.26
N PHE A 12 -6.56 12.98 -20.87
CA PHE A 12 -6.19 13.81 -19.73
C PHE A 12 -7.38 14.02 -18.77
N PRO A 13 -7.14 14.24 -17.46
CA PRO A 13 -5.84 14.30 -16.80
C PRO A 13 -5.11 12.95 -16.79
N ALA A 14 -3.78 13.02 -16.68
CA ALA A 14 -2.89 11.86 -16.69
C ALA A 14 -1.80 12.02 -15.62
N VAL A 15 -1.05 10.96 -15.37
CA VAL A 15 0.18 10.96 -14.57
C VAL A 15 1.31 10.39 -15.40
N LEU A 16 2.41 11.14 -15.46
CA LEU A 16 3.66 10.70 -16.08
C LEU A 16 4.57 10.15 -14.98
N LYS A 17 4.97 8.88 -15.08
CA LYS A 17 5.80 8.18 -14.08
C LYS A 17 7.11 7.71 -14.71
N THR A 18 8.22 7.82 -14.00
CA THR A 18 9.50 7.21 -14.39
C THR A 18 9.39 5.69 -14.31
N ARG A 19 9.91 4.98 -15.30
CA ARG A 19 9.83 3.49 -15.36
C ARG A 19 10.63 2.77 -14.26
N ARG A 20 11.58 3.47 -13.63
CA ARG A 20 12.50 2.92 -12.64
C ARG A 20 12.69 3.91 -11.51
N GLU A 21 13.02 3.39 -10.34
CA GLU A 21 13.42 4.18 -9.15
C GLU A 21 12.37 5.19 -8.65
N GLY A 22 11.11 5.07 -9.09
CA GLY A 22 9.98 5.77 -8.49
C GLY A 22 9.62 5.14 -7.15
N TYR A 23 9.39 5.97 -6.12
CA TYR A 23 8.94 5.55 -4.80
C TYR A 23 8.40 6.74 -4.01
N ASP A 24 7.45 6.52 -3.10
CA ASP A 24 6.92 7.55 -2.20
C ASP A 24 6.50 8.85 -2.95
N GLY A 25 5.91 8.69 -4.14
CA GLY A 25 5.50 9.79 -5.02
C GLY A 25 6.63 10.53 -5.75
N LYS A 26 7.89 10.08 -5.62
CA LYS A 26 9.00 10.55 -6.45
C LYS A 26 8.95 9.91 -7.83
N GLY A 27 9.43 10.66 -8.83
CA GLY A 27 9.46 10.20 -10.21
C GLY A 27 8.08 10.24 -10.89
N GLN A 28 7.12 10.98 -10.35
CA GLN A 28 5.81 11.15 -10.98
C GLN A 28 5.38 12.61 -11.03
N VAL A 29 4.71 12.99 -12.13
CA VAL A 29 4.20 14.34 -12.37
C VAL A 29 2.80 14.23 -12.94
N ARG A 30 1.84 14.93 -12.32
CA ARG A 30 0.47 15.04 -12.86
C ARG A 30 0.48 15.95 -14.10
N VAL A 31 -0.16 15.49 -15.16
CA VAL A 31 -0.25 16.16 -16.45
C VAL A 31 -1.73 16.47 -16.71
N LYS A 32 -2.08 17.76 -16.87
CA LYS A 32 -3.48 18.19 -17.03
C LYS A 32 -3.90 18.28 -18.50
N SER A 33 -2.95 18.44 -19.41
CA SER A 33 -3.18 18.59 -20.83
C SER A 33 -1.96 18.13 -21.64
N ALA A 34 -2.15 17.93 -22.96
CA ALA A 34 -1.05 17.59 -23.86
C ALA A 34 0.09 18.62 -23.85
N HIS A 35 -0.22 19.90 -23.58
CA HIS A 35 0.78 20.97 -23.49
C HIS A 35 1.71 20.81 -22.28
N ASP A 36 1.25 20.14 -21.22
CA ASP A 36 2.04 19.96 -19.99
C ASP A 36 3.03 18.80 -20.10
N LEU A 37 2.89 17.92 -21.10
CA LEU A 37 3.70 16.70 -21.23
C LEU A 37 5.19 16.96 -21.36
N ALA A 38 5.57 17.87 -22.26
CA ALA A 38 6.98 18.17 -22.52
C ALA A 38 7.66 18.71 -21.25
N VAL A 39 6.98 19.62 -20.54
CA VAL A 39 7.45 20.19 -19.27
C VAL A 39 7.53 19.12 -18.18
N ALA A 40 6.55 18.21 -18.12
CA ALA A 40 6.56 17.11 -17.16
C ALA A 40 7.73 16.14 -17.42
N TRP A 41 8.01 15.82 -18.69
CA TRP A 41 9.11 14.94 -19.06
C TRP A 41 10.48 15.57 -18.79
N GLU A 42 10.63 16.87 -19.06
CA GLU A 42 11.82 17.63 -18.72
C GLU A 42 12.07 17.62 -17.20
N ARG A 43 11.03 17.84 -16.38
CA ARG A 43 11.12 17.75 -14.91
C ARG A 43 11.55 16.37 -14.41
N LEU A 44 11.22 15.31 -15.15
CA LEU A 44 11.65 13.95 -14.86
C LEU A 44 13.05 13.63 -15.44
N GLY A 45 13.72 14.61 -16.06
CA GLY A 45 15.07 14.48 -16.57
C GLY A 45 15.18 13.73 -17.89
N HIS A 46 14.13 13.72 -18.70
CA HIS A 46 14.07 13.02 -20.00
C HIS A 46 14.37 11.51 -19.94
N VAL A 47 14.13 10.89 -18.79
CA VAL A 47 14.29 9.43 -18.63
C VAL A 47 13.10 8.68 -19.25
N PRO A 48 13.20 7.35 -19.44
CA PRO A 48 12.06 6.55 -19.87
C PRO A 48 10.89 6.62 -18.88
N VAL A 49 9.70 6.92 -19.41
CA VAL A 49 8.48 7.17 -18.64
C VAL A 49 7.31 6.32 -19.15
N VAL A 50 6.26 6.20 -18.32
CA VAL A 50 4.93 5.70 -18.67
C VAL A 50 3.94 6.83 -18.43
N LEU A 51 3.02 7.02 -19.38
CA LEU A 51 1.88 7.91 -19.21
C LEU A 51 0.64 7.06 -18.91
N GLU A 52 0.05 7.28 -17.75
CA GLU A 52 -1.16 6.58 -17.31
C GLU A 52 -2.30 7.60 -17.18
N ARG A 53 -3.52 7.17 -17.52
CA ARG A 53 -4.70 8.01 -17.31
C ARG A 53 -4.86 8.25 -15.81
N TRP A 54 -5.25 9.46 -15.44
CA TRP A 54 -5.58 9.77 -14.06
C TRP A 54 -6.85 9.03 -13.68
N ILE A 55 -6.75 8.19 -12.65
CA ILE A 55 -7.89 7.44 -12.12
C ILE A 55 -8.52 8.25 -10.99
N ASP A 56 -9.83 8.48 -11.10
CA ASP A 56 -10.63 9.06 -10.03
C ASP A 56 -11.14 7.92 -9.14
N PHE A 57 -10.52 7.76 -7.98
CA PHE A 57 -10.76 6.65 -7.06
C PHE A 57 -11.40 7.14 -5.76
N ALA A 58 -12.27 6.31 -5.18
CA ALA A 58 -12.91 6.56 -3.90
C ALA A 58 -11.96 6.32 -2.73
N CYS A 59 -11.15 5.26 -2.80
CA CYS A 59 -10.08 5.00 -1.85
C CYS A 59 -8.96 4.15 -2.48
N GLU A 60 -7.82 4.09 -1.79
CA GLU A 60 -6.72 3.19 -2.13
C GLU A 60 -6.75 2.00 -1.16
N VAL A 61 -6.55 0.80 -1.67
CA VAL A 61 -6.43 -0.42 -0.86
C VAL A 61 -5.19 -1.20 -1.26
N SER A 62 -4.74 -2.12 -0.41
CA SER A 62 -3.74 -3.10 -0.78
C SER A 62 -4.06 -4.47 -0.22
N VAL A 63 -3.74 -5.50 -0.99
CA VAL A 63 -3.76 -6.89 -0.54
C VAL A 63 -2.33 -7.41 -0.49
N VAL A 64 -1.93 -7.90 0.68
CA VAL A 64 -0.70 -8.68 0.83
C VAL A 64 -1.04 -10.15 0.64
N ILE A 65 -0.25 -10.85 -0.15
CA ILE A 65 -0.43 -12.27 -0.46
C ILE A 65 0.90 -13.00 -0.42
N ALA A 66 0.92 -14.17 0.19
CA ALA A 66 2.04 -15.09 0.17
C ALA A 66 1.73 -16.27 -0.77
N ARG A 67 2.70 -16.69 -1.58
CA ARG A 67 2.61 -17.89 -2.42
C ARG A 67 3.85 -18.77 -2.25
N SER A 68 3.64 -20.06 -2.00
CA SER A 68 4.71 -21.07 -1.90
C SER A 68 5.15 -21.59 -3.26
N GLN A 69 6.26 -22.34 -3.29
CA GLN A 69 6.75 -23.00 -4.51
C GLN A 69 5.75 -24.04 -5.05
N ASP A 70 4.97 -24.67 -4.16
CA ASP A 70 3.93 -25.64 -4.52
C ASP A 70 2.60 -24.98 -4.93
N GLY A 71 2.56 -23.64 -4.96
CA GLY A 71 1.39 -22.87 -5.38
C GLY A 71 0.35 -22.64 -4.30
N GLU A 72 0.62 -23.00 -3.03
CA GLU A 72 -0.26 -22.66 -1.92
C GLU A 72 -0.24 -21.16 -1.67
N GLU A 73 -1.42 -20.56 -1.47
CA GLU A 73 -1.58 -19.11 -1.37
C GLU A 73 -2.32 -18.69 -0.10
N ALA A 74 -1.79 -17.70 0.61
CA ALA A 74 -2.45 -17.08 1.75
C ALA A 74 -2.53 -15.55 1.55
N ALA A 75 -3.74 -15.03 1.42
CA ALA A 75 -4.00 -13.61 1.14
C ALA A 75 -4.68 -12.95 2.36
N TYR A 76 -4.13 -11.84 2.83
CA TYR A 76 -4.72 -11.06 3.90
C TYR A 76 -5.95 -10.29 3.42
N GLU A 77 -6.83 -9.92 4.35
CA GLU A 77 -7.90 -8.95 4.09
C GLU A 77 -7.31 -7.62 3.56
N PRO A 78 -8.01 -6.92 2.65
CA PRO A 78 -7.55 -5.62 2.16
C PRO A 78 -7.42 -4.61 3.30
N ALA A 79 -6.31 -3.86 3.27
CA ALA A 79 -6.15 -2.65 4.09
C ALA A 79 -6.46 -1.41 3.24
N GLU A 80 -7.23 -0.47 3.78
CA GLU A 80 -7.40 0.86 3.20
C GLU A 80 -6.15 1.69 3.51
N ASN A 81 -5.59 2.32 2.50
CA ASN A 81 -4.34 3.06 2.58
C ASN A 81 -4.58 4.54 2.34
N ARG A 82 -4.00 5.38 3.18
CA ARG A 82 -4.07 6.83 3.04
C ARG A 82 -2.68 7.41 2.89
N HIS A 83 -2.43 8.04 1.75
CA HIS A 83 -1.15 8.67 1.44
C HIS A 83 -1.21 10.18 1.67
N ALA A 84 -0.09 10.76 2.12
CA ALA A 84 0.09 12.21 2.17
C ALA A 84 1.45 12.57 1.56
N GLY A 85 1.45 13.43 0.54
CA GLY A 85 2.65 13.78 -0.20
C GLY A 85 3.32 12.58 -0.88
N GLY A 86 2.54 11.58 -1.30
CA GLY A 86 3.04 10.35 -1.91
C GLY A 86 3.56 9.29 -0.93
N ILE A 87 3.57 9.57 0.38
CA ILE A 87 4.04 8.65 1.42
C ILE A 87 2.84 8.04 2.15
N LEU A 88 2.84 6.72 2.32
CA LEU A 88 1.83 6.03 3.12
C LEU A 88 1.85 6.54 4.56
N ARG A 89 0.73 7.11 5.01
CA ARG A 89 0.55 7.58 6.38
C ARG A 89 -0.16 6.56 7.24
N THR A 90 -1.27 6.01 6.74
CA THR A 90 -2.15 5.15 7.53
C THR A 90 -2.58 3.93 6.70
N SER A 91 -2.62 2.76 7.34
CA SER A 91 -3.29 1.57 6.83
C SER A 91 -4.35 1.13 7.83
N ILE A 92 -5.58 0.97 7.36
CA ILE A 92 -6.77 0.67 8.17
C ILE A 92 -7.28 -0.72 7.79
N VAL A 93 -7.46 -1.59 8.78
CA VAL A 93 -7.94 -2.97 8.59
C VAL A 93 -9.08 -3.32 9.57
N PRO A 94 -10.21 -3.87 9.09
CA PRO A 94 -10.54 -4.10 7.68
C PRO A 94 -10.73 -2.78 6.92
N ALA A 95 -10.46 -2.80 5.60
CA ALA A 95 -10.76 -1.66 4.73
C ALA A 95 -12.26 -1.29 4.78
N LEU A 96 -12.59 0.01 4.72
CA LEU A 96 -13.98 0.50 4.82
C LEU A 96 -14.72 0.41 3.47
N ILE A 97 -14.70 -0.78 2.86
CA ILE A 97 -15.29 -1.09 1.56
C ILE A 97 -16.36 -2.18 1.68
N SER A 98 -17.13 -2.39 0.61
CA SER A 98 -18.08 -3.50 0.57
C SER A 98 -17.37 -4.85 0.57
N GLN A 99 -18.01 -5.90 1.07
CA GLN A 99 -17.45 -7.26 1.01
C GLN A 99 -17.17 -7.69 -0.43
N ALA A 100 -18.07 -7.37 -1.37
CA ALA A 100 -17.88 -7.68 -2.79
C ALA A 100 -16.62 -7.01 -3.37
N THR A 101 -16.36 -5.75 -3.00
CA THR A 101 -15.13 -5.04 -3.40
C THR A 101 -13.89 -5.67 -2.74
N ALA A 102 -13.98 -6.08 -1.48
CA ALA A 102 -12.88 -6.75 -0.79
C ALA A 102 -12.53 -8.08 -1.44
N ASP A 103 -13.54 -8.89 -1.78
CA ASP A 103 -13.38 -10.16 -2.49
C ASP A 103 -12.77 -9.94 -3.88
N ALA A 104 -13.20 -8.90 -4.59
CA ALA A 104 -12.63 -8.52 -5.89
C ALA A 104 -11.15 -8.12 -5.79
N ALA A 105 -10.76 -7.36 -4.76
CA ALA A 105 -9.38 -6.98 -4.51
C ALA A 105 -8.49 -8.20 -4.21
N VAL A 106 -8.96 -9.14 -3.38
CA VAL A 106 -8.25 -10.38 -3.07
C VAL A 106 -8.13 -11.26 -4.32
N SER A 107 -9.21 -11.37 -5.11
CA SER A 107 -9.21 -12.10 -6.37
C SER A 107 -8.19 -11.53 -7.36
N ALA A 108 -8.13 -10.19 -7.52
CA ALA A 108 -7.14 -9.52 -8.34
C ALA A 108 -5.70 -9.83 -7.88
N ALA A 109 -5.44 -9.80 -6.57
CA ALA A 109 -4.12 -10.14 -6.04
C ALA A 109 -3.72 -11.60 -6.29
N ARG A 110 -4.67 -12.54 -6.18
CA ARG A 110 -4.45 -13.95 -6.55
C ARG A 110 -4.15 -14.12 -8.03
N THR A 111 -4.88 -13.43 -8.90
CA THR A 111 -4.58 -13.45 -10.34
C THR A 111 -3.17 -12.94 -10.61
N VAL A 112 -2.79 -11.80 -10.02
CA VAL A 112 -1.45 -11.22 -10.20
C VAL A 112 -0.35 -12.20 -9.76
N VAL A 113 -0.45 -12.79 -8.57
CA VAL A 113 0.62 -13.68 -8.05
C VAL A 113 0.77 -14.94 -8.90
N ARG A 114 -0.34 -15.44 -9.48
CA ARG A 114 -0.35 -16.63 -10.36
C ARG A 114 0.23 -16.33 -11.73
N GLU A 115 -0.25 -15.27 -12.39
CA GLU A 115 0.19 -14.90 -13.75
C GLU A 115 1.66 -14.47 -13.78
N LEU A 116 2.19 -13.94 -12.67
CA LEU A 116 3.61 -13.61 -12.54
C LEU A 116 4.47 -14.79 -12.01
N ASP A 117 3.85 -15.93 -11.71
CA ASP A 117 4.45 -17.09 -11.06
C ASP A 117 5.35 -16.71 -9.86
N CYS A 118 4.86 -15.80 -9.03
CA CYS A 118 5.65 -15.26 -7.93
C CYS A 118 5.68 -16.27 -6.76
N VAL A 119 6.87 -16.45 -6.19
CA VAL A 119 7.09 -17.19 -4.94
C VAL A 119 7.64 -16.21 -3.90
N GLY A 120 7.02 -16.18 -2.72
CA GLY A 120 7.31 -15.15 -1.72
C GLY A 120 6.07 -14.39 -1.28
N VAL A 121 6.29 -13.23 -0.65
CA VAL A 121 5.25 -12.25 -0.35
C VAL A 121 5.22 -11.18 -1.43
N LEU A 122 4.01 -10.86 -1.87
CA LEU A 122 3.69 -9.81 -2.81
C LEU A 122 2.66 -8.88 -2.17
N ALA A 123 2.80 -7.57 -2.38
CA ALA A 123 1.71 -6.63 -2.18
C ALA A 123 1.21 -6.13 -3.52
N VAL A 124 -0.12 -6.10 -3.66
CA VAL A 124 -0.81 -5.50 -4.80
C VAL A 124 -1.56 -4.28 -4.28
N GLU A 125 -1.20 -3.11 -4.78
CA GLU A 125 -1.90 -1.86 -4.50
C GLU A 125 -2.99 -1.64 -5.55
N LEU A 126 -4.18 -1.26 -5.09
CA LEU A 126 -5.35 -1.09 -5.94
C LEU A 126 -6.05 0.23 -5.63
N PHE A 127 -6.62 0.81 -6.68
CA PHE A 127 -7.63 1.86 -6.58
C PHE A 127 -9.01 1.24 -6.56
N VAL A 128 -9.86 1.68 -5.63
CA VAL A 128 -11.29 1.35 -5.60
C VAL A 128 -12.05 2.51 -6.24
N LEU A 129 -12.82 2.25 -7.30
CA LEU A 129 -13.61 3.26 -7.99
C LEU A 129 -14.96 3.50 -7.30
N ALA A 130 -15.67 4.55 -7.70
CA ALA A 130 -16.96 4.92 -7.09
C ALA A 130 -18.05 3.84 -7.22
N ASP A 131 -17.96 2.98 -8.23
CA ASP A 131 -18.87 1.84 -8.43
C ASP A 131 -18.44 0.57 -7.67
N GLY A 132 -17.34 0.64 -6.90
CA GLY A 132 -16.79 -0.48 -6.15
C GLY A 132 -15.92 -1.45 -6.97
N SER A 133 -15.66 -1.16 -8.25
CA SER A 133 -14.67 -1.89 -9.04
C SER A 133 -13.24 -1.56 -8.60
N VAL A 134 -12.30 -2.45 -8.90
CA VAL A 134 -10.89 -2.31 -8.50
C VAL A 134 -9.97 -2.26 -9.71
N VAL A 135 -8.94 -1.41 -9.62
CA VAL A 135 -7.90 -1.27 -10.63
C VAL A 135 -6.54 -1.41 -9.97
N VAL A 136 -5.68 -2.30 -10.46
CA VAL A 136 -4.31 -2.45 -9.94
C VAL A 136 -3.51 -1.20 -10.28
N ASN A 137 -2.88 -0.59 -9.27
CA ASN A 137 -1.98 0.55 -9.42
C ASN A 137 -0.53 0.08 -9.56
N GLU A 138 -0.03 -0.66 -8.56
CA GLU A 138 1.34 -1.16 -8.56
C GLU A 138 1.49 -2.46 -7.75
N ILE A 139 2.64 -3.09 -7.90
CA ILE A 139 2.96 -4.39 -7.29
C ILE A 139 4.35 -4.30 -6.65
N ALA A 140 4.48 -4.80 -5.42
CA ALA A 140 5.74 -4.90 -4.70
C ALA A 140 6.05 -6.36 -4.33
N PRO A 141 7.03 -7.02 -4.97
CA PRO A 141 7.39 -8.43 -4.70
C PRO A 141 8.25 -8.58 -3.45
N ARG A 142 7.72 -8.12 -2.32
CA ARG A 142 8.33 -8.16 -1.01
C ARG A 142 7.28 -7.87 0.07
N PRO A 143 7.59 -8.13 1.35
CA PRO A 143 6.87 -7.50 2.45
C PRO A 143 6.73 -5.98 2.24
N HIS A 144 5.54 -5.48 2.55
CA HIS A 144 5.10 -4.13 2.21
C HIS A 144 4.72 -3.32 3.43
N ASN A 145 4.84 -2.00 3.32
CA ASN A 145 4.58 -1.06 4.41
C ASN A 145 3.12 -1.16 4.88
N SER A 146 2.18 -1.26 3.94
CA SER A 146 0.76 -1.43 4.25
C SER A 146 0.40 -2.76 4.92
N GLY A 147 1.33 -3.73 4.95
CA GLY A 147 1.15 -5.00 5.65
C GLY A 147 1.72 -5.02 7.06
N HIS A 148 2.31 -3.93 7.58
CA HIS A 148 2.98 -3.97 8.88
C HIS A 148 2.02 -4.23 10.04
N TRP A 149 0.73 -3.90 9.90
CA TRP A 149 -0.32 -4.25 10.86
C TRP A 149 -0.36 -5.76 11.18
N THR A 150 0.03 -6.62 10.22
CA THR A 150 0.01 -8.08 10.38
C THR A 150 0.95 -8.58 11.48
N ILE A 151 1.93 -7.77 11.92
CA ILE A 151 2.79 -8.12 13.05
C ILE A 151 1.98 -8.28 14.33
N ASP A 152 1.00 -7.40 14.55
CA ASP A 152 0.29 -7.27 15.81
C ASP A 152 -1.18 -7.71 15.74
N ALA A 153 -1.78 -7.69 14.55
CA ALA A 153 -3.21 -7.89 14.35
C ALA A 153 -3.58 -9.12 13.51
N ALA A 154 -2.62 -9.90 13.01
CA ALA A 154 -2.86 -11.16 12.31
C ALA A 154 -2.21 -12.34 13.03
N GLU A 155 -2.70 -13.55 12.76
CA GLU A 155 -2.15 -14.78 13.32
C GLU A 155 -0.72 -15.07 12.86
N THR A 156 -0.44 -14.86 11.56
CA THR A 156 0.91 -14.91 10.99
C THR A 156 1.24 -13.55 10.38
N SER A 157 2.41 -12.99 10.69
CA SER A 157 2.85 -11.73 10.08
C SER A 157 3.33 -11.94 8.64
N GLN A 158 3.26 -10.90 7.80
CA GLN A 158 3.81 -10.98 6.44
C GLN A 158 5.30 -11.34 6.40
N PHE A 159 6.05 -11.02 7.45
CA PHE A 159 7.48 -11.33 7.55
C PHE A 159 7.69 -12.81 7.85
N GLU A 160 6.88 -13.38 8.74
CA GLU A 160 6.87 -14.81 8.97
C GLU A 160 6.40 -15.56 7.71
N GLN A 161 5.36 -15.07 7.02
CA GLN A 161 4.95 -15.66 5.75
C GLN A 161 6.09 -15.72 4.74
N GLN A 162 6.86 -14.62 4.57
CA GLN A 162 8.03 -14.59 3.70
C GLN A 162 9.03 -15.70 4.06
N VAL A 163 9.34 -15.86 5.35
CA VAL A 163 10.25 -16.92 5.81
C VAL A 163 9.68 -18.30 5.51
N ARG A 164 8.41 -18.54 5.83
CA ARG A 164 7.75 -19.84 5.60
C ARG A 164 7.82 -20.24 4.14
N VAL A 165 7.32 -19.40 3.23
CA VAL A 165 7.25 -19.74 1.81
C VAL A 165 8.63 -19.83 1.16
N CYS A 166 9.61 -19.02 1.58
CA CYS A 166 10.98 -19.11 1.07
C CYS A 166 11.71 -20.38 1.53
N CYS A 167 11.35 -20.90 2.71
CA CYS A 167 11.91 -22.12 3.27
C CYS A 167 11.13 -23.38 2.86
N GLY A 168 10.16 -23.28 1.95
CA GLY A 168 9.33 -24.42 1.53
C GLY A 168 8.36 -24.93 2.61
N LEU A 169 8.04 -24.09 3.60
CA LEU A 169 7.01 -24.40 4.60
C LEU A 169 5.63 -23.96 4.08
N PRO A 170 4.54 -24.65 4.47
CA PRO A 170 3.19 -24.22 4.16
C PRO A 170 2.93 -22.78 4.66
N PRO A 171 2.21 -21.92 3.93
CA PRO A 171 1.79 -20.62 4.43
C PRO A 171 1.05 -20.73 5.76
N GLY A 172 1.27 -19.76 6.65
CA GLY A 172 0.54 -19.66 7.92
C GLY A 172 -0.86 -19.10 7.73
N SER A 173 -1.67 -19.16 8.78
CA SER A 173 -3.00 -18.54 8.81
C SER A 173 -2.90 -17.02 8.68
N VAL A 174 -3.71 -16.46 7.80
CA VAL A 174 -3.86 -15.01 7.58
C VAL A 174 -5.02 -14.42 8.37
N ALA A 175 -5.58 -15.18 9.31
CA ALA A 175 -6.70 -14.75 10.13
C ALA A 175 -6.35 -13.46 10.87
N ARG A 176 -7.22 -12.48 10.74
CA ARG A 176 -7.13 -11.23 11.47
C ARG A 176 -7.66 -11.45 12.90
N LEU A 177 -6.82 -11.18 13.88
CA LEU A 177 -7.13 -11.34 15.30
C LEU A 177 -7.68 -10.04 15.93
N HIS A 178 -7.35 -8.90 15.34
CA HIS A 178 -7.78 -7.58 15.78
C HIS A 178 -8.11 -6.69 14.58
N ASP A 179 -9.08 -5.80 14.72
CA ASP A 179 -9.16 -4.63 13.85
C ASP A 179 -7.95 -3.73 14.17
N ALA A 180 -7.39 -3.03 13.19
CA ALA A 180 -6.20 -2.24 13.43
C ALA A 180 -6.09 -0.98 12.58
N VAL A 181 -5.39 0.00 13.13
CA VAL A 181 -4.91 1.17 12.41
C VAL A 181 -3.41 1.25 12.59
N MET A 182 -2.67 1.07 11.49
CA MET A 182 -1.23 1.26 11.45
C MET A 182 -0.92 2.67 10.97
N GLU A 183 -0.02 3.38 11.65
CA GLU A 183 0.45 4.70 11.28
C GLU A 183 1.97 4.73 11.16
N ASN A 184 2.47 5.30 10.06
CA ASN A 184 3.90 5.49 9.89
C ASN A 184 4.42 6.67 10.72
N MET A 185 5.57 6.48 11.36
CA MET A 185 6.35 7.56 11.97
C MET A 185 7.37 8.08 10.95
N ILE A 186 7.11 9.23 10.34
CA ILE A 186 7.95 9.82 9.28
C ILE A 186 8.84 10.93 9.83
N GLY A 187 10.14 10.83 9.59
CA GLY A 187 11.11 11.82 10.03
C GLY A 187 10.98 12.07 11.53
N ASN A 188 10.73 13.33 11.90
CA ASN A 188 10.67 13.76 13.29
C ASN A 188 9.38 13.34 14.00
N ASP A 189 8.39 12.76 13.31
CA ASP A 189 7.22 12.14 13.96
C ASP A 189 7.67 11.08 14.99
N VAL A 190 8.84 10.47 14.77
CA VAL A 190 9.43 9.48 15.68
C VAL A 190 9.78 10.03 17.05
N ASP A 191 10.04 11.33 17.18
CA ASP A 191 10.45 11.94 18.46
C ASP A 191 9.32 11.90 19.49
N ALA A 192 8.07 11.76 19.03
CA ALA A 192 6.88 11.62 19.85
C ALA A 192 6.61 10.16 20.31
N TRP A 193 7.52 9.21 20.07
CA TRP A 193 7.30 7.77 20.33
C TRP A 193 6.83 7.45 21.75
N SER A 194 7.34 8.19 22.75
CA SER A 194 7.07 7.92 24.17
C SER A 194 5.60 8.11 24.55
N ARG A 195 4.85 8.95 23.80
CA ARG A 195 3.42 9.19 24.05
C ARG A 195 2.56 7.94 23.84
N TYR A 196 3.04 6.97 23.05
CA TYR A 196 2.32 5.75 22.75
C TYR A 196 2.51 4.66 23.81
N LEU A 197 3.50 4.79 24.71
CA LEU A 197 3.80 3.76 25.71
C LEU A 197 2.75 3.63 26.81
N GLY A 198 1.98 4.69 27.05
CA GLY A 198 0.93 4.69 28.08
C GLY A 198 -0.34 3.94 27.68
N ASP A 199 -0.48 3.60 26.40
CA ASP A 199 -1.68 3.00 25.84
C ASP A 199 -1.48 1.52 25.53
N GLY A 200 -2.09 0.65 26.34
CA GLY A 200 -2.00 -0.81 26.20
C GLY A 200 -2.60 -1.36 24.91
N SER A 201 -3.34 -0.56 24.13
CA SER A 201 -3.86 -0.93 22.81
C SER A 201 -2.89 -0.64 21.66
N VAL A 202 -1.79 0.08 21.90
CA VAL A 202 -0.83 0.47 20.88
C VAL A 202 0.41 -0.42 20.90
N ARG A 203 0.92 -0.72 19.72
CA ARG A 203 2.17 -1.48 19.50
C ARG A 203 3.14 -0.59 18.73
N LEU A 204 4.25 -0.24 19.38
CA LEU A 204 5.27 0.64 18.83
C LEU A 204 6.40 -0.20 18.22
N HIS A 205 6.74 0.09 16.96
CA HIS A 205 7.86 -0.53 16.25
C HIS A 205 8.82 0.55 15.75
N LEU A 206 10.03 0.58 16.31
CA LEU A 206 11.10 1.52 15.90
C LEU A 206 12.19 0.78 15.13
N TYR A 207 12.59 1.31 13.98
CA TYR A 207 13.53 0.62 13.07
C TYR A 207 15.02 0.82 13.42
N GLY A 208 15.33 1.47 14.55
CA GLY A 208 16.72 1.72 14.97
C GLY A 208 17.54 2.62 14.03
N LYS A 209 16.88 3.40 13.16
CA LYS A 209 17.57 4.30 12.21
C LYS A 209 18.22 5.47 12.96
N LYS A 210 19.55 5.58 12.88
CA LYS A 210 20.33 6.60 13.61
C LYS A 210 20.06 8.06 13.22
N ILE A 211 19.57 8.31 12.01
CA ILE A 211 19.41 9.67 11.47
C ILE A 211 17.96 9.85 10.97
N SER A 212 17.22 10.75 11.60
CA SER A 212 15.93 11.24 11.09
C SER A 212 16.13 12.20 9.91
N ARG A 213 15.29 12.09 8.87
CA ARG A 213 15.24 13.02 7.73
C ARG A 213 13.79 13.17 7.27
N PRO A 214 13.39 14.33 6.69
CA PRO A 214 12.07 14.48 6.09
C PRO A 214 11.76 13.35 5.09
N GLY A 215 10.55 12.79 5.18
CA GLY A 215 10.10 11.68 4.35
C GLY A 215 10.67 10.30 4.70
N ARG A 216 11.61 10.19 5.65
CA ARG A 216 12.19 8.90 6.03
C ARG A 216 11.27 8.16 7.01
N LYS A 217 10.82 6.95 6.66
CA LYS A 217 10.08 6.05 7.59
C LYS A 217 11.00 5.61 8.74
N MET A 218 10.73 6.02 9.97
CA MET A 218 11.58 5.75 11.15
C MET A 218 11.04 4.63 12.04
N GLY A 219 9.74 4.38 11.96
CA GLY A 219 9.01 3.35 12.68
C GLY A 219 7.56 3.33 12.24
N HIS A 220 6.75 2.54 12.93
CA HIS A 220 5.29 2.60 12.84
C HIS A 220 4.68 2.32 14.21
N VAL A 221 3.43 2.72 14.37
CA VAL A 221 2.58 2.31 15.48
C VAL A 221 1.36 1.58 14.95
N THR A 222 0.96 0.50 15.62
CA THR A 222 -0.26 -0.23 15.31
C THR A 222 -1.20 -0.11 16.51
N ARG A 223 -2.33 0.56 16.33
CA ARG A 223 -3.41 0.60 17.32
C ARG A 223 -4.34 -0.57 17.07
N LEU A 224 -4.58 -1.36 18.10
CA LEU A 224 -5.43 -2.54 18.06
C LEU A 224 -6.82 -2.23 18.61
N PHE A 225 -7.83 -2.81 17.98
CA PHE A 225 -9.22 -2.76 18.41
C PHE A 225 -9.77 -4.19 18.49
N PRO A 226 -10.80 -4.43 19.32
CA PRO A 226 -11.49 -5.72 19.32
C PRO A 226 -11.91 -6.13 17.89
N HIS A 227 -11.74 -7.40 17.57
CA HIS A 227 -12.11 -7.91 16.25
C HIS A 227 -13.59 -7.64 15.93
N GLY A 228 -13.85 -6.99 14.79
CA GLY A 228 -15.19 -6.65 14.31
C GLY A 228 -15.77 -5.35 14.90
N SER A 229 -15.03 -4.60 15.73
CA SER A 229 -15.52 -3.34 16.28
C SER A 229 -15.48 -2.17 15.29
N SER A 230 -14.88 -2.36 14.12
CA SER A 230 -14.63 -1.37 13.06
C SER A 230 -13.73 -0.22 13.52
N PRO A 231 -12.57 0.03 12.88
CA PRO A 231 -11.72 1.16 13.22
C PRO A 231 -12.31 2.52 12.81
N ARG A 232 -13.59 2.60 12.39
CA ARG A 232 -14.29 3.87 12.08
C ARG A 232 -14.22 4.91 13.20
N ALA A 233 -14.16 4.46 14.46
CA ALA A 233 -13.97 5.35 15.60
C ALA A 233 -12.66 6.15 15.56
N PHE A 234 -11.65 5.68 14.82
CA PHE A 234 -10.38 6.38 14.63
C PHE A 234 -10.51 7.64 13.76
N ASP A 235 -11.49 7.70 12.86
CA ASP A 235 -11.72 8.87 11.99
C ASP A 235 -12.42 10.03 12.71
N GLU A 236 -13.28 9.73 13.69
CA GLU A 236 -14.01 10.76 14.45
C GLU A 236 -13.09 11.55 15.40
N ASP A 237 -12.01 10.93 15.89
CA ASP A 237 -11.09 11.53 16.88
C ASP A 237 -10.01 12.43 16.24
N ARG A 238 -9.93 12.49 14.90
CA ARG A 238 -8.97 13.32 14.15
C ARG A 238 -9.56 14.46 13.34
N SER A 239 -10.88 14.64 13.39
CA SER A 239 -11.58 15.79 12.80
C SER A 239 -11.51 17.07 13.65
N VAL A 240 -10.47 17.24 14.47
CA VAL A 240 -10.18 18.48 15.25
C VAL A 240 -8.84 19.07 14.82
#